data_AF-A0A6P2BAV3-F1
#
_entry.id   AF-A0A6P2BAV3-F1
#
_cell.length_a   1.000
_cell.length_b   1.000
_cell.length_c   1.000
_cell.angle_alpha   90.00
_cell.angle_beta   90.00
_cell.angle_gamma   90.00
#
_symmetry.space_group_name_H-M   'P 1'
#
loop_
_entity.id
_entity.type
_entity.pdbx_description
1 polymer ?
#
loop_
_entity_poly.entity_id
_entity_poly.type
_entity_poly.pdbx_seq_one_letter_code
_entity_poly.pdbx_strand_id
1 'polypeptide(L)' 'MTEEELKNLQKAARKARRIATEKAGELHDLVEDRLPAAYEEIPDIAKQTYDSCKAWADAEAAYQAAESGAAGER' A
#
# COMPACT_ATOMS: atom_id res chain seq x y z
N MET A 1 -15.10 -1.06 -18.35
CA MET A 1 -14.38 -1.91 -17.37
C MET A 1 -15.08 -3.26 -17.34
N THR A 2 -14.36 -4.37 -17.53
CA THR A 2 -14.93 -5.71 -17.38
C THR A 2 -14.93 -6.14 -15.90
N GLU A 3 -15.78 -7.11 -15.54
CA GLU A 3 -15.77 -7.69 -14.19
C GLU A 3 -14.41 -8.30 -13.83
N GLU A 4 -13.70 -8.85 -14.82
CA GLU A 4 -12.36 -9.42 -14.65
C GLU A 4 -11.33 -8.32 -14.33
N GLU A 5 -11.37 -7.21 -15.06
CA GLU A 5 -10.50 -6.04 -14.81
C GLU A 5 -10.74 -5.46 -13.41
N LEU A 6 -12.00 -5.30 -13.01
CA LEU A 6 -12.36 -4.81 -11.67
C LEU A 6 -11.84 -5.75 -10.57
N LYS A 7 -11.99 -7.07 -10.76
CA LYS A 7 -11.47 -8.08 -9.83
C LYS A 7 -9.94 -8.05 -9.74
N ASN A 8 -9.25 -7.78 -10.84
CA ASN A 8 -7.80 -7.65 -10.86
C ASN A 8 -7.34 -6.39 -10.12
N LEU A 9 -8.03 -5.26 -10.29
CA LEU A 9 -7.78 -4.03 -9.52
C LEU A 9 -8.00 -4.25 -8.02
N GLN A 10 -9.08 -4.93 -7.63
CA GLN A 10 -9.35 -5.25 -6.23
C GLN A 10 -8.23 -6.11 -5.61
N LYS A 11 -7.76 -7.12 -6.35
CA LYS A 11 -6.63 -7.97 -5.91
C LYS A 11 -5.34 -7.17 -5.77
N ALA A 12 -5.06 -6.27 -6.71
CA ALA A 12 -3.88 -5.41 -6.67
C ALA A 12 -3.90 -4.50 -5.44
N ALA A 13 -5.03 -3.82 -5.17
CA ALA A 13 -5.21 -2.97 -4.00
C ALA A 13 -5.02 -3.75 -2.68
N ARG A 14 -5.61 -4.95 -2.56
CA ARG A 14 -5.43 -5.81 -1.37
C ARG A 14 -3.99 -6.27 -1.18
N LYS A 15 -3.30 -6.63 -2.27
CA LYS A 15 -1.89 -7.02 -2.22
C LYS A 15 -1.02 -5.85 -1.79
N ALA A 16 -1.23 -4.68 -2.36
CA ALA A 16 -0.49 -3.47 -2.01
C ALA A 16 -0.73 -3.08 -0.54
N ARG A 17 -1.97 -3.20 -0.04
CA ARG A 17 -2.30 -2.94 1.37
C ARG A 17 -1.50 -3.84 2.32
N ARG A 18 -1.42 -5.13 2.01
CA ARG A 18 -0.64 -6.09 2.80
C ARG A 18 0.83 -5.67 2.90
N ILE A 19 1.45 -5.33 1.76
CA ILE A 19 2.85 -4.90 1.71
C ILE A 19 3.04 -3.59 2.50
N ALA A 20 2.14 -2.63 2.34
CA ALA A 20 2.18 -1.38 3.10
C ALA A 20 2.10 -1.61 4.62
N THR A 21 1.24 -2.51 5.07
CA THR A 21 1.14 -2.88 6.49
C THR A 21 2.39 -3.59 7.00
N GLU A 22 2.97 -4.52 6.22
CA GLU A 22 4.23 -5.18 6.57
C GLU A 22 5.37 -4.16 6.72
N LYS A 23 5.49 -3.20 5.80
CA LYS A 23 6.50 -2.12 5.87
C LYS A 23 6.23 -1.09 6.96
N ALA A 24 4.98 -0.88 7.36
CA ALA A 24 4.66 -0.06 8.52
C ALA A 24 5.11 -0.73 9.83
N GLY A 25 4.97 -2.06 9.93
CA GLY A 25 5.51 -2.85 11.05
C GLY A 25 7.04 -2.78 11.13
N GLU A 26 7.73 -2.93 10.00
CA GLU A 26 9.20 -2.79 9.97
C GLU A 26 9.69 -1.41 10.44
N LEU A 27 8.99 -0.33 10.05
CA LEU A 27 9.29 1.02 10.53
C LEU A 27 9.01 1.20 12.03
N HIS A 28 7.93 0.58 12.53
CA HIS A 28 7.61 0.57 13.96
C HIS A 28 8.72 -0.11 14.76
N ASP A 29 9.14 -1.30 14.35
CA ASP A 29 10.19 -2.07 15.03
C ASP A 29 11.54 -1.34 15.01
N LEU A 30 11.84 -0.60 13.93
CA LEU A 30 13.02 0.28 13.91
C LEU A 30 12.96 1.31 15.04
N VAL A 31 11.83 2.01 15.18
CA VAL A 31 11.66 3.09 16.14
C VAL A 31 11.61 2.58 17.58
N GLU A 32 10.94 1.45 17.84
CA GLU A 32 10.76 0.92 19.19
C GLU A 32 11.99 0.16 19.71
N ASP A 33 12.65 -0.65 18.88
CA ASP A 33 13.61 -1.63 19.38
C ASP A 33 15.07 -1.34 19.00
N ARG A 34 15.30 -0.62 17.90
CA ARG A 34 16.62 -0.58 17.25
C ARG A 34 17.32 0.76 17.34
N LEU A 35 16.58 1.85 17.55
CA LEU A 35 17.15 3.18 17.75
C LEU A 35 17.66 3.37 19.19
N PRO A 36 18.76 4.14 19.39
CA PRO A 36 19.47 4.95 18.39
C PRO A 36 20.56 4.21 17.60
N ALA A 37 20.85 2.94 17.91
CA ALA A 37 21.97 2.20 17.32
C ALA A 37 21.83 1.99 15.79
N ALA A 38 20.61 1.79 15.29
CA ALA A 38 20.31 1.54 13.88
C ALA A 38 19.91 2.81 13.08
N TYR A 39 20.38 4.00 13.48
CA TYR A 39 19.93 5.26 12.87
C TYR A 39 20.18 5.37 11.35
N GLU A 40 21.21 4.67 10.84
CA GLU A 40 21.56 4.67 9.41
C GLU A 40 20.48 3.98 8.54
N GLU A 41 19.62 3.17 9.14
CA GLU A 41 18.54 2.45 8.43
C GLU A 41 17.27 3.30 8.27
N ILE A 42 17.17 4.42 9.00
CA ILE A 42 16.00 5.31 8.96
C ILE A 42 15.65 5.73 7.53
N PRO A 43 16.59 6.25 6.70
CA PRO A 43 16.23 6.75 5.37
C PRO A 43 15.66 5.65 4.46
N ASP A 44 16.23 4.46 4.52
CA ASP A 44 15.84 3.36 3.65
C ASP A 44 14.50 2.74 4.08
N ILE A 45 14.35 2.40 5.37
CA ILE A 45 13.11 1.84 5.89
C ILE A 45 11.96 2.85 5.72
N ALA A 46 12.17 4.13 6.06
CA ALA A 46 11.15 5.16 5.88
C ALA A 46 10.76 5.33 4.40
N LYS A 47 11.72 5.28 3.47
CA LYS A 47 11.43 5.35 2.04
C LYS A 47 10.60 4.15 1.58
N GLN A 48 10.98 2.94 1.97
CA GLN A 48 10.25 1.73 1.61
C GLN A 48 8.81 1.74 2.15
N THR A 49 8.61 2.20 3.39
CA THR A 49 7.28 2.38 3.98
C THR A 49 6.48 3.41 3.20
N TYR A 50 7.05 4.57 2.90
CA TYR A 50 6.38 5.60 2.11
C TYR A 50 5.96 5.09 0.73
N ASP A 51 6.89 4.49 -0.02
CA ASP A 51 6.64 3.98 -1.37
C ASP A 51 5.53 2.92 -1.36
N SER A 52 5.53 2.03 -0.36
CA SER A 52 4.52 0.97 -0.23
C SER A 52 3.14 1.53 0.12
N CYS A 53 3.07 2.50 1.04
CA CYS A 53 1.84 3.21 1.38
C CYS A 53 1.29 3.98 0.18
N LYS A 54 2.15 4.64 -0.59
CA LYS A 54 1.77 5.34 -1.81
C LYS A 54 1.24 4.37 -2.87
N ALA A 55 1.93 3.25 -3.09
CA ALA A 55 1.50 2.23 -4.04
C ALA A 55 0.13 1.64 -3.66
N TRP A 56 -0.14 1.43 -2.37
CA TRP A 56 -1.47 1.05 -1.91
C TRP A 56 -2.51 2.13 -2.18
N ALA A 57 -2.23 3.39 -1.84
CA ALA A 57 -3.15 4.50 -2.06
C ALA A 57 -3.52 4.65 -3.55
N ASP A 58 -2.53 4.56 -4.44
CA ASP A 58 -2.73 4.65 -5.89
C ASP A 58 -3.57 3.45 -6.42
N ALA A 59 -3.28 2.23 -5.95
CA ALA A 59 -4.04 1.03 -6.33
C ALA A 59 -5.48 1.04 -5.80
N GLU A 60 -5.69 1.52 -4.57
CA GLU A 60 -7.01 1.67 -3.98
C GLU A 60 -7.82 2.73 -4.74
N ALA A 61 -7.22 3.90 -5.04
CA ALA A 61 -7.87 4.93 -5.83
C ALA A 61 -8.32 4.42 -7.22
N ALA A 62 -7.45 3.64 -7.89
CA ALA A 62 -7.79 3.02 -9.17
C ALA A 62 -8.96 2.03 -9.05
N TYR A 63 -8.98 1.19 -8.01
CA TYR A 63 -10.09 0.28 -7.75
C TYR A 63 -11.40 1.03 -7.45
N GLN A 64 -11.37 2.05 -6.59
CA GLN A 64 -12.55 2.82 -6.20
C GLN A 64 -13.14 3.61 -7.39
N ALA A 65 -12.29 4.19 -8.23
CA ALA A 65 -12.72 4.85 -9.47
C ALA A 65 -13.38 3.86 -10.42
N ALA A 66 -12.82 2.65 -10.55
CA ALA A 66 -13.37 1.58 -11.38
C ALA A 66 -14.72 1.06 -10.86
N GLU A 67 -14.82 0.84 -9.55
CA GLU A 67 -16.03 0.33 -8.89
C GLU A 67 -17.18 1.35 -8.98
N SER A 68 -16.89 2.62 -8.76
CA SER A 68 -17.89 3.71 -8.84
C SER A 68 -18.40 3.91 -10.27
N GLY A 69 -17.51 3.81 -11.27
CA GLY A 69 -17.91 3.85 -12.68
C GLY A 69 -18.82 2.66 -13.06
N ALA A 70 -18.46 1.45 -12.64
CA ALA A 70 -19.25 0.24 -12.89
C ALA A 70 -20.58 0.18 -12.11
N ALA A 71 -20.77 1.02 -11.09
CA ALA A 71 -22.03 1.16 -10.35
C ALA A 71 -22.98 2.16 -10.99
N GLY A 72 -22.48 3.17 -11.71
CA GLY A 72 -23.29 4.16 -12.44
C GLY A 72 -23.78 3.70 -13.82
N GLU A 73 -23.16 2.66 -14.38
CA GLU A 73 -23.54 2.02 -15.65
C GLU A 73 -24.56 0.88 -15.48
N ARG A 74 -24.96 0.55 -14.25
CA ARG A 74 -25.97 -0.46 -13.91
C ARG A 74 -27.31 0.19 -13.55
#